data_AF-A0A936DT28-F1
#
_entry.id   AF-A0A936DT28-F1
#
_cell.length_a   1.000
_cell.length_b   1.000
_cell.length_c   1.000
_cell.angle_alpha   90.00
_cell.angle_beta   90.00
_cell.angle_gamma   90.00
#
_symmetry.space_group_name_H-M   'P 1'
#
loop_
_entity.id
_entity.type
_entity.pdbx_description
1 polymer ?
#
loop_
_entity_poly.entity_id
_entity_poly.type
_entity_poly.pdbx_seq_one_letter_code
_entity_poly.pdbx_strand_id
1 'polypeptide(L)'
;MRILKTGDKGDDVRQMQQRLSELGFLAGSFDGQFGANTRSAVTAFQRNRGLLVDGIAGLGTLRALDLISFDDFVVSVSVLPSVTVDKVAIMFPGAPRQNIEMYLPFVLKALEKVELIDREMVLMALATIRAETGSFAPISELPSKFNTAPPGPDFNLYDRRTDLGNQGPPDGERYRGRGFIQLTGKDNYRRYGQKVGLGDDLVNNPDIANSTQIAAQLMAAFIKDKEFQIREALRQNRLDKARRAINGGLNGLAAFEKAYRAGAAVIK
;
A
#
# COMPACT_ATOMS: atom_id res chain seq x y z
N MET A 1 -4.12 -4.53 -16.10
CA MET A 1 -3.63 -5.77 -16.76
C MET A 1 -2.11 -5.85 -16.62
N ARG A 2 -1.50 -7.05 -16.56
CA ARG A 2 -0.03 -7.23 -16.53
C ARG A 2 0.52 -7.44 -17.95
N ILE A 3 1.85 -7.42 -18.12
CA ILE A 3 2.50 -7.84 -19.38
C ILE A 3 2.23 -9.32 -19.62
N LEU A 4 1.78 -9.67 -20.83
CA LEU A 4 1.46 -11.04 -21.21
C LEU A 4 2.40 -11.56 -22.30
N LYS A 5 2.86 -12.79 -22.14
CA LYS A 5 3.79 -13.48 -23.06
C LYS A 5 3.49 -14.97 -23.12
N THR A 6 4.11 -15.66 -24.09
CA THR A 6 3.98 -17.11 -24.25
C THR A 6 4.23 -17.86 -22.93
N GLY A 7 3.32 -18.79 -22.62
CA GLY A 7 3.33 -19.57 -21.37
C GLY A 7 2.48 -18.98 -20.25
N ASP A 8 2.07 -17.71 -20.35
CA ASP A 8 1.15 -17.11 -19.39
C ASP A 8 -0.23 -17.76 -19.45
N LYS A 9 -0.90 -17.81 -18.28
CA LYS A 9 -2.26 -18.30 -18.13
C LYS A 9 -3.08 -17.37 -17.23
N GLY A 10 -4.38 -17.27 -17.47
CA GLY A 10 -5.30 -16.51 -16.62
C GLY A 10 -6.42 -15.80 -17.37
N ASP A 11 -7.30 -15.14 -16.62
CA ASP A 11 -8.41 -14.36 -17.17
C ASP A 11 -7.94 -13.13 -17.95
N ASP A 12 -6.75 -12.60 -17.64
CA ASP A 12 -6.09 -11.54 -18.39
C ASP A 12 -5.71 -11.98 -19.82
N VAL A 13 -5.17 -13.20 -19.95
CA VAL A 13 -4.89 -13.82 -21.25
C VAL A 13 -6.20 -14.05 -22.01
N ARG A 14 -7.24 -14.56 -21.35
CA ARG A 14 -8.55 -14.80 -21.97
C ARG A 14 -9.17 -13.51 -22.53
N GLN A 15 -9.15 -12.44 -21.74
CA GLN A 15 -9.65 -11.12 -22.16
C GLN A 15 -8.88 -10.60 -23.38
N MET A 16 -7.55 -10.75 -23.39
CA MET A 16 -6.74 -10.37 -24.53
C MET A 16 -7.04 -11.20 -25.78
N GLN A 17 -7.19 -12.52 -25.65
CA GLN A 17 -7.55 -13.41 -26.76
C GLN A 17 -8.91 -13.03 -27.36
N GLN A 18 -9.91 -12.77 -26.52
CA GLN A 18 -11.22 -12.32 -26.95
C GLN A 18 -11.12 -11.00 -27.72
N ARG A 19 -10.40 -10.01 -27.18
CA ARG A 19 -10.25 -8.70 -27.80
C ARG A 19 -9.51 -8.74 -29.14
N LEU A 20 -8.46 -9.56 -29.23
CA LEU A 20 -7.77 -9.82 -30.51
C LEU A 20 -8.73 -10.37 -31.55
N SER A 21 -9.59 -11.31 -31.16
CA SER A 21 -10.57 -11.91 -32.07
C SER A 21 -11.65 -10.93 -32.52
N GLU A 22 -12.15 -10.06 -31.63
CA GLU A 22 -13.08 -8.98 -31.98
C GLU A 22 -12.50 -8.03 -33.03
N LEU A 23 -11.18 -7.83 -33.00
CA LEU A 23 -10.44 -7.00 -33.95
C LEU A 23 -9.99 -7.76 -35.20
N GLY A 24 -10.38 -9.02 -35.36
CA GLY A 24 -10.08 -9.85 -36.54
C GLY A 24 -8.75 -10.62 -36.46
N PHE A 25 -8.07 -10.64 -35.32
CA PHE A 25 -6.82 -11.37 -35.11
C PHE A 25 -7.09 -12.70 -34.38
N LEU A 26 -7.07 -13.80 -35.13
CA LEU A 26 -7.46 -15.12 -34.62
C LEU A 26 -6.41 -15.70 -33.66
N ALA A 27 -6.68 -15.60 -32.35
CA ALA A 27 -5.82 -16.14 -31.28
C ALA A 27 -6.08 -17.63 -30.97
N GLY A 28 -7.03 -18.27 -31.66
CA GLY A 28 -7.56 -19.59 -31.33
C GLY A 28 -8.67 -19.51 -30.27
N SER A 29 -8.80 -20.56 -29.45
CA SER A 29 -9.74 -20.60 -28.33
C SER A 29 -9.39 -19.58 -27.25
N PHE A 30 -10.41 -18.95 -26.63
CA PHE A 30 -10.22 -18.02 -25.50
C PHE A 30 -10.10 -18.79 -24.17
N ASP A 31 -9.19 -19.77 -24.15
CA ASP A 31 -9.01 -20.67 -23.01
C ASP A 31 -8.22 -20.02 -21.86
N GLY A 32 -7.67 -18.83 -22.08
CA GLY A 32 -6.81 -18.14 -21.13
C GLY A 32 -5.39 -18.73 -21.10
N GLN A 33 -4.94 -19.41 -22.14
CA GLN A 33 -3.58 -19.92 -22.28
C GLN A 33 -2.85 -19.24 -23.45
N PHE A 34 -1.73 -18.57 -23.13
CA PHE A 34 -0.95 -17.85 -24.13
C PHE A 34 -0.06 -18.83 -24.91
N GLY A 35 -0.65 -19.53 -25.87
CA GLY A 35 0.01 -20.47 -26.76
C GLY A 35 0.55 -19.85 -28.05
N ALA A 36 0.99 -20.71 -28.98
CA ALA A 36 1.53 -20.30 -30.28
C ALA A 36 0.54 -19.47 -31.10
N ASN A 37 -0.74 -19.86 -31.13
CA ASN A 37 -1.79 -19.14 -31.87
C ASN A 37 -2.01 -17.73 -31.29
N THR A 38 -2.04 -17.60 -29.97
CA THR A 38 -2.16 -16.29 -29.31
C THR A 38 -0.96 -15.40 -29.60
N ARG A 39 0.26 -15.95 -29.59
CA ARG A 39 1.47 -15.20 -29.98
C ARG A 39 1.40 -14.72 -31.43
N SER A 40 0.95 -15.57 -32.35
CA SER A 40 0.77 -15.21 -33.76
C SER A 40 -0.26 -14.09 -33.92
N ALA A 41 -1.38 -14.15 -33.20
CA ALA A 41 -2.39 -13.09 -33.20
C ALA A 41 -1.86 -11.75 -32.65
N VAL A 42 -1.13 -11.78 -31.53
CA VAL A 42 -0.47 -10.58 -30.96
C VAL A 42 0.53 -9.98 -31.96
N THR A 43 1.35 -10.82 -32.58
CA THR A 43 2.36 -10.38 -33.57
C THR A 43 1.69 -9.76 -34.80
N ALA A 44 0.61 -10.36 -35.31
CA ALA A 44 -0.16 -9.83 -36.43
C ALA A 44 -0.83 -8.49 -36.09
N PHE A 45 -1.41 -8.39 -34.89
CA PHE A 45 -1.99 -7.16 -34.37
C PHE A 45 -0.94 -6.04 -34.24
N GLN A 46 0.22 -6.34 -33.64
CA GLN A 46 1.34 -5.40 -33.51
C GLN A 46 1.79 -4.87 -34.87
N ARG A 47 1.97 -5.75 -35.87
CA ARG A 47 2.29 -5.34 -37.25
C ARG A 47 1.24 -4.43 -37.84
N ASN A 48 -0.05 -4.79 -37.70
CA ASN A 48 -1.16 -3.99 -38.22
C ASN A 48 -1.24 -2.60 -37.59
N ARG A 49 -0.87 -2.47 -36.31
CA ARG A 49 -0.91 -1.21 -35.55
C ARG A 49 0.39 -0.42 -35.56
N GLY A 50 1.43 -0.88 -36.28
CA GLY A 50 2.74 -0.23 -36.33
C GLY A 50 3.47 -0.22 -34.98
N LEU A 51 3.23 -1.23 -34.14
CA LEU A 51 3.88 -1.39 -32.84
C LEU A 51 5.16 -2.21 -32.96
N LEU A 52 5.97 -2.24 -31.88
CA LEU A 52 7.07 -3.19 -31.76
C LEU A 52 6.53 -4.63 -31.89
N VAL A 53 7.10 -5.39 -32.81
CA VAL A 53 6.64 -6.73 -33.19
C VAL A 53 7.48 -7.79 -32.47
N ASP A 54 7.20 -7.98 -31.19
CA ASP A 54 7.91 -8.94 -30.33
C ASP A 54 7.04 -10.16 -29.93
N GLY A 55 5.74 -10.11 -30.21
CA GLY A 55 4.78 -11.14 -29.81
C GLY A 55 4.47 -11.12 -28.32
N ILE A 56 4.84 -10.05 -27.60
CA ILE A 56 4.57 -9.81 -26.18
C ILE A 56 3.50 -8.72 -26.10
N ALA A 57 2.42 -8.98 -25.36
CA ALA A 57 1.45 -7.94 -25.06
C ALA A 57 1.97 -7.08 -23.89
N GLY A 58 2.92 -6.20 -24.21
CA GLY A 58 3.39 -5.14 -23.32
C GLY A 58 2.41 -3.96 -23.29
N LEU A 59 2.75 -2.91 -22.53
CA LEU A 59 1.88 -1.75 -22.32
C LEU A 59 1.37 -1.13 -23.63
N GLY A 60 2.23 -0.95 -24.63
CA GLY A 60 1.83 -0.39 -25.93
C GLY A 60 0.80 -1.26 -26.66
N THR A 61 0.98 -2.58 -26.63
CA THR A 61 0.05 -3.54 -27.25
C THR A 61 -1.27 -3.60 -26.49
N LEU A 62 -1.24 -3.68 -25.16
CA LEU A 62 -2.45 -3.76 -24.33
C LEU A 62 -3.28 -2.47 -24.42
N ARG A 63 -2.63 -1.30 -24.54
CA ARG A 63 -3.31 -0.03 -24.83
C ARG A 63 -3.97 -0.03 -26.21
N ALA A 64 -3.26 -0.47 -27.24
CA ALA A 64 -3.81 -0.52 -28.58
C ALA A 64 -4.99 -1.51 -28.70
N LEU A 65 -5.08 -2.49 -27.79
CA LEU A 65 -6.21 -3.40 -27.65
C LEU A 65 -7.37 -2.81 -26.82
N ASP A 66 -7.26 -1.59 -26.28
CA ASP A 66 -8.20 -0.99 -25.33
C ASP A 66 -8.40 -1.82 -24.04
N LEU A 67 -7.41 -2.65 -23.68
CA LEU A 67 -7.41 -3.43 -22.44
C LEU A 67 -6.78 -2.67 -21.28
N ILE A 68 -6.18 -1.51 -21.60
CA ILE A 68 -5.62 -0.53 -20.68
C ILE A 68 -5.92 0.85 -21.28
N SER A 69 -6.62 1.72 -20.55
CA SER A 69 -6.95 3.07 -21.02
C SER A 69 -5.85 4.09 -20.68
N PHE A 70 -5.95 5.32 -21.23
CA PHE A 70 -5.15 6.46 -20.75
C PHE A 70 -5.43 6.78 -19.28
N ASP A 71 -6.63 6.47 -18.76
CA ASP A 71 -6.96 6.65 -17.34
C ASP A 71 -6.25 5.62 -16.45
N ASP A 72 -5.97 4.42 -16.97
CA ASP A 72 -5.16 3.41 -16.26
C ASP A 72 -3.68 3.81 -16.17
N PHE A 73 -3.28 4.87 -16.90
CA PHE A 73 -1.92 5.38 -16.97
C PHE A 73 -1.89 6.91 -16.94
N VAL A 74 -2.80 7.52 -16.17
CA VAL A 74 -2.57 8.87 -15.67
C VAL A 74 -1.19 8.83 -15.06
N VAL A 75 -0.22 9.55 -15.65
CA VAL A 75 0.97 10.02 -14.94
C VAL A 75 0.43 10.45 -13.60
N SER A 76 0.68 9.68 -12.52
CA SER A 76 -0.04 9.85 -11.25
C SER A 76 0.05 11.32 -10.89
N VAL A 77 -1.02 12.07 -11.15
CA VAL A 77 -1.02 13.50 -10.89
C VAL A 77 -0.95 13.53 -9.39
N SER A 78 0.25 13.83 -8.90
CA SER A 78 0.53 13.84 -7.49
C SER A 78 -0.53 14.72 -6.85
N VAL A 79 -1.34 14.14 -5.97
CA VAL A 79 -2.31 14.95 -5.21
C VAL A 79 -1.61 15.69 -4.08
N LEU A 80 -0.34 15.40 -3.80
CA LEU A 80 0.40 15.97 -2.68
C LEU A 80 0.34 17.51 -2.62
N PRO A 81 0.46 18.27 -3.74
CA PRO A 81 0.31 19.72 -3.70
C PRO A 81 -1.09 20.20 -3.27
N SER A 82 -2.11 19.36 -3.46
CA SER A 82 -3.49 19.65 -3.06
C SER A 82 -3.79 19.27 -1.61
N VAL A 83 -2.88 18.55 -0.91
CA VAL A 83 -3.01 18.14 0.49
C VAL A 83 -2.50 19.24 1.41
N THR A 84 -3.41 20.01 1.98
CA THR A 84 -3.10 21.09 2.92
C THR A 84 -3.46 20.72 4.36
N VAL A 85 -2.88 21.43 5.33
CA VAL A 85 -3.21 21.30 6.76
C VAL A 85 -4.71 21.41 7.00
N ASP A 86 -5.39 22.38 6.36
CA ASP A 86 -6.84 22.57 6.53
C ASP A 86 -7.66 21.37 6.05
N LYS A 87 -7.29 20.79 4.91
CA LYS A 87 -7.95 19.59 4.39
C LYS A 87 -7.69 18.38 5.25
N VAL A 88 -6.48 18.22 5.76
CA VAL A 88 -6.15 17.14 6.69
C VAL A 88 -6.87 17.33 8.02
N ALA A 89 -7.02 18.56 8.52
CA ALA A 89 -7.78 18.83 9.75
C ALA A 89 -9.25 18.36 9.64
N ILE A 90 -9.87 18.45 8.46
CA ILE A 90 -11.21 17.90 8.21
C ILE A 90 -11.26 16.38 8.40
N MET A 91 -10.18 15.67 8.05
CA MET A 91 -10.06 14.21 8.24
C MET A 91 -9.80 13.83 9.71
N PHE A 92 -9.33 14.77 10.54
CA PHE A 92 -8.91 14.55 11.92
C PHE A 92 -9.65 15.46 12.92
N PRO A 93 -10.99 15.31 13.08
CA PRO A 93 -11.74 16.10 14.05
C PRO A 93 -11.25 15.74 15.46
N GLY A 94 -10.47 16.62 16.08
CA GLY A 94 -9.87 16.47 17.40
C GLY A 94 -8.34 16.38 17.44
N ALA A 95 -7.66 16.27 16.30
CA ALA A 95 -6.20 16.38 16.29
C ALA A 95 -5.77 17.83 16.55
N PRO A 96 -4.75 18.08 17.40
CA PRO A 96 -4.13 19.38 17.51
C PRO A 96 -3.61 19.84 16.14
N ARG A 97 -3.97 21.05 15.71
CA ARG A 97 -3.54 21.58 14.41
C ARG A 97 -2.02 21.62 14.28
N GLN A 98 -1.33 21.95 15.37
CA GLN A 98 0.14 21.99 15.43
C GLN A 98 0.77 20.65 15.10
N ASN A 99 0.13 19.52 15.46
CA ASN A 99 0.61 18.20 15.08
C ASN A 99 0.53 18.03 13.56
N ILE A 100 -0.60 18.41 12.95
CA ILE A 100 -0.75 18.31 11.49
C ILE A 100 0.31 19.15 10.79
N GLU A 101 0.51 20.40 11.22
CA GLU A 101 1.54 21.30 10.68
C GLU A 101 2.96 20.72 10.81
N MET A 102 3.28 20.13 11.96
CA MET A 102 4.59 19.55 12.24
C MET A 102 4.86 18.28 11.42
N TYR A 103 3.90 17.37 11.35
CA TYR A 103 4.14 16.01 10.85
C TYR A 103 3.75 15.82 9.37
N LEU A 104 2.78 16.58 8.85
CA LEU A 104 2.26 16.38 7.49
C LEU A 104 3.35 16.50 6.41
N PRO A 105 4.29 17.46 6.45
CA PRO A 105 5.35 17.52 5.44
C PRO A 105 6.20 16.25 5.35
N PHE A 106 6.47 15.61 6.49
CA PHE A 106 7.25 14.36 6.53
C PHE A 106 6.44 13.18 6.01
N VAL A 107 5.14 13.13 6.30
CA VAL A 107 4.22 12.14 5.74
C VAL A 107 4.18 12.25 4.22
N LEU A 108 3.95 13.45 3.67
CA LEU A 108 3.86 13.66 2.22
C LEU A 108 5.19 13.33 1.52
N LYS A 109 6.33 13.76 2.08
CA LYS A 109 7.67 13.44 1.55
C LYS A 109 7.96 11.93 1.58
N ALA A 110 7.51 11.23 2.62
CA ALA A 110 7.68 9.78 2.71
C ALA A 110 6.84 9.05 1.65
N LEU A 111 5.59 9.48 1.43
CA LEU A 111 4.73 8.95 0.36
C LEU A 111 5.29 9.22 -1.03
N GLU A 112 5.83 10.42 -1.25
CA GLU A 112 6.53 10.79 -2.48
C GLU A 112 7.71 9.85 -2.78
N LYS A 113 8.57 9.61 -1.78
CA LYS A 113 9.75 8.75 -1.91
C LYS A 113 9.42 7.31 -2.34
N VAL A 114 8.23 6.80 -2.00
CA VAL A 114 7.78 5.44 -2.36
C VAL A 114 6.73 5.42 -3.48
N GLU A 115 6.52 6.56 -4.14
CA GLU A 115 5.60 6.72 -5.28
C GLU A 115 4.13 6.39 -4.94
N LEU A 116 3.72 6.67 -3.70
CA LEU A 116 2.33 6.56 -3.24
C LEU A 116 1.64 7.93 -3.27
N ILE A 117 1.67 8.56 -4.44
CA ILE A 117 1.33 9.99 -4.62
C ILE A 117 -0.05 10.23 -5.24
N ASP A 118 -0.71 9.18 -5.70
CA ASP A 118 -2.08 9.26 -6.19
C ASP A 118 -3.09 9.41 -5.06
N ARG A 119 -4.27 9.91 -5.42
CA ARG A 119 -5.36 10.23 -4.49
C ARG A 119 -5.71 9.08 -3.56
N GLU A 120 -5.84 7.87 -4.10
CA GLU A 120 -6.28 6.71 -3.33
C GLU A 120 -5.27 6.35 -2.24
N MET A 121 -3.99 6.30 -2.60
CA MET A 121 -2.93 5.92 -1.66
C MET A 121 -2.63 7.01 -0.62
N VAL A 122 -2.72 8.28 -1.00
CA VAL A 122 -2.61 9.39 -0.04
C VAL A 122 -3.75 9.37 0.97
N LEU A 123 -4.99 9.17 0.51
CA LEU A 123 -6.15 9.03 1.40
C LEU A 123 -6.03 7.79 2.30
N MET A 124 -5.54 6.67 1.75
CA MET A 124 -5.28 5.44 2.50
C MET A 124 -4.29 5.68 3.65
N ALA A 125 -3.19 6.39 3.38
CA ALA A 125 -2.18 6.70 4.39
C ALA A 125 -2.71 7.62 5.49
N LEU A 126 -3.36 8.72 5.12
CA LEU A 126 -3.95 9.67 6.07
C LEU A 126 -5.06 9.01 6.91
N ALA A 127 -5.95 8.24 6.30
CA ALA A 127 -7.00 7.53 7.03
C ALA A 127 -6.42 6.46 7.97
N THR A 128 -5.29 5.84 7.61
CA THR A 128 -4.55 4.91 8.48
C THR A 128 -4.02 5.62 9.71
N ILE A 129 -3.33 6.77 9.55
CA ILE A 129 -2.87 7.59 10.69
C ILE A 129 -4.06 7.95 11.59
N ARG A 130 -5.22 8.30 11.02
CA ARG A 130 -6.41 8.62 11.81
C ARG A 130 -6.87 7.45 12.68
N ALA A 131 -6.79 6.24 12.17
CA ALA A 131 -7.21 5.05 12.87
C ALA A 131 -6.22 4.64 13.97
N GLU A 132 -4.92 4.81 13.74
CA GLU A 132 -3.88 4.40 14.69
C GLU A 132 -3.64 5.42 15.80
N THR A 133 -3.42 6.69 15.46
CA THR A 133 -2.93 7.66 16.44
C THR A 133 -3.93 8.77 16.75
N GLY A 134 -4.81 9.10 15.81
CA GLY A 134 -5.92 10.06 15.99
C GLY A 134 -5.50 11.52 16.21
N SER A 135 -4.36 11.77 16.88
CA SER A 135 -3.75 13.07 17.16
C SER A 135 -2.83 13.56 16.04
N PHE A 136 -2.66 12.76 14.99
CA PHE A 136 -1.69 13.00 13.90
C PHE A 136 -0.23 13.05 14.37
N ALA A 137 0.10 12.45 15.51
CA ALA A 137 1.48 12.31 15.99
C ALA A 137 1.90 10.82 16.04
N PRO A 138 3.18 10.49 15.86
CA PRO A 138 3.68 9.15 16.13
C PRO A 138 3.64 8.87 17.64
N ILE A 139 3.22 7.67 18.03
CA ILE A 139 3.08 7.28 19.44
C ILE A 139 3.64 5.89 19.68
N SER A 140 4.00 5.60 20.92
CA SER A 140 4.24 4.23 21.38
C SER A 140 2.94 3.61 21.87
N GLU A 141 2.78 2.31 21.64
CA GLU A 141 1.81 1.48 22.34
C GLU A 141 2.07 1.56 23.85
N LEU A 142 1.00 1.54 24.63
CA LEU A 142 1.05 1.52 26.09
C LEU A 142 0.73 0.11 26.62
N PRO A 143 1.19 -0.23 27.83
CA PRO A 143 0.78 -1.45 28.51
C PRO A 143 -0.75 -1.54 28.62
N SER A 144 -1.29 -2.71 28.34
CA SER A 144 -2.72 -3.00 28.37
C SER A 144 -2.95 -4.49 28.63
N LYS A 145 -4.20 -4.86 28.96
CA LYS A 145 -4.58 -6.28 29.10
C LYS A 145 -4.37 -7.16 27.86
N PHE A 146 -4.15 -6.54 26.69
CA PHE A 146 -3.97 -7.26 25.42
C PHE A 146 -2.51 -7.58 25.12
N ASN A 147 -1.58 -6.85 25.73
CA ASN A 147 -0.14 -7.00 25.54
C ASN A 147 0.60 -7.37 26.85
N THR A 148 -0.07 -7.23 28.00
CA THR A 148 0.50 -7.44 29.33
C THR A 148 -0.42 -8.33 30.17
N ALA A 149 0.16 -9.36 30.80
CA ALA A 149 -0.50 -10.24 31.75
C ALA A 149 0.17 -10.16 33.14
N PRO A 150 -0.51 -9.59 34.16
CA PRO A 150 -0.02 -9.57 35.53
C PRO A 150 0.13 -10.98 36.15
N PRO A 151 1.09 -11.21 37.06
CA PRO A 151 2.06 -10.25 37.62
C PRO A 151 3.34 -10.06 36.77
N GLY A 152 3.29 -10.25 35.45
CA GLY A 152 4.49 -10.08 34.60
C GLY A 152 4.79 -8.64 34.18
N PRO A 153 5.97 -8.40 33.58
CA PRO A 153 6.38 -7.09 33.10
C PRO A 153 5.52 -6.63 31.91
N ASP A 154 5.57 -5.32 31.64
CA ASP A 154 4.89 -4.73 30.49
C ASP A 154 5.27 -5.44 29.19
N PHE A 155 4.28 -5.66 28.33
CA PHE A 155 4.42 -6.32 27.03
C PHE A 155 4.86 -7.81 27.09
N ASN A 156 4.80 -8.48 28.24
CA ASN A 156 5.23 -9.88 28.37
C ASN A 156 4.48 -10.87 27.46
N LEU A 157 3.26 -10.55 27.02
CA LEU A 157 2.52 -11.39 26.08
C LEU A 157 3.14 -11.38 24.67
N TYR A 158 4.01 -10.41 24.37
CA TYR A 158 4.71 -10.31 23.09
C TYR A 158 6.08 -10.98 23.11
N ASP A 159 6.69 -11.22 24.27
CA ASP A 159 8.10 -11.64 24.39
C ASP A 159 8.45 -12.89 23.57
N ARG A 160 7.52 -13.83 23.43
CA ARG A 160 7.74 -15.11 22.73
C ARG A 160 6.84 -15.28 21.50
N ARG A 161 6.30 -14.19 20.97
CA ARG A 161 5.51 -14.20 19.72
C ARG A 161 6.44 -14.45 18.53
N THR A 162 6.55 -15.71 18.13
CA THR A 162 7.41 -16.13 17.02
C THR A 162 6.95 -15.58 15.67
N ASP A 163 5.65 -15.31 15.49
CA ASP A 163 5.10 -14.61 14.33
C ASP A 163 5.52 -13.14 14.25
N LEU A 164 6.01 -12.56 15.36
CA LEU A 164 6.59 -11.22 15.43
C LEU A 164 8.13 -11.25 15.39
N GLY A 165 8.74 -12.43 15.35
CA GLY A 165 10.20 -12.61 15.43
C GLY A 165 10.80 -12.43 16.83
N ASN A 166 9.96 -12.31 17.86
CA ASN A 166 10.40 -12.12 19.23
C ASN A 166 10.86 -13.47 19.82
N GLN A 167 11.99 -13.47 20.53
CA GLN A 167 12.67 -14.71 20.98
C GLN A 167 12.59 -14.93 22.50
N GLY A 168 12.21 -13.91 23.25
CA GLY A 168 12.05 -13.94 24.69
C GLY A 168 12.14 -12.54 25.29
N PRO A 169 11.97 -12.40 26.60
CA PRO A 169 12.14 -11.12 27.27
C PRO A 169 13.53 -10.51 27.01
N PRO A 170 13.64 -9.19 26.77
CA PRO A 170 12.58 -8.18 26.81
C PRO A 170 12.04 -7.81 25.40
N ASP A 171 12.03 -8.74 24.44
CA ASP A 171 11.67 -8.43 23.04
C ASP A 171 10.26 -7.84 22.90
N GLY A 172 9.31 -8.22 23.78
CA GLY A 172 7.95 -7.70 23.77
C GLY A 172 7.91 -6.18 23.96
N GLU A 173 8.55 -5.69 25.02
CA GLU A 173 8.65 -4.26 25.30
C GLU A 173 9.56 -3.56 24.28
N ARG A 174 10.69 -4.19 23.94
CA ARG A 174 11.69 -3.63 23.04
C ARG A 174 11.10 -3.35 21.66
N TYR A 175 10.30 -4.27 21.12
CA TYR A 175 9.69 -4.17 19.80
C TYR A 175 8.16 -3.97 19.84
N ARG A 176 7.65 -3.27 20.87
CA ARG A 176 6.26 -2.82 20.95
C ARG A 176 5.84 -1.91 19.79
N GLY A 177 4.54 -1.68 19.62
CA GLY A 177 4.00 -0.78 18.59
C GLY A 177 4.55 0.63 18.67
N ARG A 178 5.05 1.18 17.55
CA ARG A 178 5.54 2.57 17.45
C ARG A 178 5.17 3.25 16.13
N GLY A 179 5.21 4.57 16.14
CA GLY A 179 5.04 5.43 14.96
C GLY A 179 3.59 5.51 14.48
N PHE A 180 3.42 6.05 13.27
CA PHE A 180 2.11 6.24 12.66
C PHE A 180 1.36 4.95 12.33
N ILE A 181 2.09 3.85 12.14
CA ILE A 181 1.56 2.56 11.68
C ILE A 181 1.53 1.51 12.79
N GLN A 182 1.94 1.87 14.02
CA GLN A 182 2.10 0.93 15.15
C GLN A 182 2.95 -0.30 14.76
N LEU A 183 4.15 -0.04 14.20
CA LEU A 183 5.09 -1.09 13.79
C LEU A 183 5.48 -1.93 15.01
N THR A 184 5.25 -3.24 14.94
CA THR A 184 5.37 -4.15 16.10
C THR A 184 6.13 -5.42 15.71
N GLY A 185 7.00 -5.90 16.59
CA GLY A 185 7.73 -7.16 16.44
C GLY A 185 9.13 -7.03 15.80
N LYS A 186 10.10 -7.74 16.37
CA LYS A 186 11.51 -7.71 15.95
C LYS A 186 11.72 -7.89 14.44
N ASP A 187 10.96 -8.79 13.82
CA ASP A 187 11.09 -9.05 12.38
C ASP A 187 10.64 -7.88 11.53
N ASN A 188 9.58 -7.18 11.95
CA ASN A 188 9.15 -5.95 11.29
C ASN A 188 10.17 -4.82 11.47
N TYR A 189 10.70 -4.63 12.68
CA TYR A 189 11.76 -3.63 12.91
C TYR A 189 12.99 -3.91 12.03
N ARG A 190 13.41 -5.17 11.90
CA ARG A 190 14.52 -5.56 11.02
C ARG A 190 14.19 -5.29 9.55
N ARG A 191 13.06 -5.83 9.06
CA ARG A 191 12.64 -5.73 7.65
C ARG A 191 12.52 -4.29 7.20
N TYR A 192 11.82 -3.47 7.98
CA TYR A 192 11.57 -2.08 7.57
C TYR A 192 12.74 -1.17 7.87
N GLY A 193 13.58 -1.47 8.86
CA GLY A 193 14.88 -0.80 9.06
C GLY A 193 15.75 -0.88 7.82
N GLN A 194 15.88 -2.07 7.24
CA GLN A 194 16.58 -2.28 5.96
C GLN A 194 15.93 -1.50 4.81
N LYS A 195 14.60 -1.57 4.66
CA LYS A 195 13.87 -0.89 3.56
C LYS A 195 13.99 0.63 3.58
N VAL A 196 14.04 1.25 4.75
CA VAL A 196 14.13 2.71 4.87
C VAL A 196 15.59 3.21 4.94
N GLY A 197 16.57 2.30 4.86
CA GLY A 197 17.99 2.62 4.84
C GLY A 197 18.63 2.81 6.21
N LEU A 198 17.99 2.30 7.28
CA LEU A 198 18.53 2.30 8.65
C LEU A 198 19.32 1.02 8.98
N GLY A 199 19.26 0.01 8.11
CA GLY A 199 19.91 -1.28 8.39
C GLY A 199 19.40 -1.89 9.69
N ASP A 200 20.33 -2.24 10.59
CA ASP A 200 20.03 -2.80 11.91
C ASP A 200 19.84 -1.73 13.00
N ASP A 201 20.00 -0.43 12.69
CA ASP A 201 19.84 0.63 13.68
C ASP A 201 18.45 0.66 14.29
N LEU A 202 17.43 0.30 13.50
CA LEU A 202 16.06 0.21 14.00
C LEU A 202 15.86 -0.95 14.98
N VAL A 203 16.61 -2.05 14.83
CA VAL A 203 16.59 -3.17 15.78
C VAL A 203 17.39 -2.83 17.04
N ASN A 204 18.54 -2.17 16.85
CA ASN A 204 19.44 -1.78 17.92
C ASN A 204 18.82 -0.66 18.79
N ASN A 205 18.15 0.30 18.15
CA ASN A 205 17.57 1.50 18.76
C ASN A 205 16.09 1.68 18.38
N PRO A 206 15.17 0.80 18.84
CA PRO A 206 13.79 0.77 18.34
C PRO A 206 12.97 2.04 18.60
N ASP A 207 13.34 2.87 19.58
CA ASP A 207 12.63 4.13 19.84
C ASP A 207 12.74 5.16 18.71
N ILE A 208 13.74 5.04 17.83
CA ILE A 208 13.83 5.90 16.63
C ILE A 208 12.63 5.71 15.69
N ALA A 209 11.85 4.62 15.83
CA ALA A 209 10.60 4.42 15.11
C ALA A 209 9.54 5.52 15.39
N ASN A 210 9.68 6.28 16.49
CA ASN A 210 8.82 7.42 16.81
C ASN A 210 9.38 8.77 16.33
N SER A 211 10.62 8.82 15.84
CA SER A 211 11.17 10.04 15.27
C SER A 211 10.35 10.47 14.05
N THR A 212 9.97 11.75 13.98
CA THR A 212 9.07 12.32 12.96
C THR A 212 9.32 11.78 11.54
N GLN A 213 10.57 11.88 11.06
CA GLN A 213 10.93 11.44 9.71
C GLN A 213 10.90 9.92 9.56
N ILE A 214 11.41 9.18 10.54
CA ILE A 214 11.51 7.72 10.48
C ILE A 214 10.11 7.10 10.57
N ALA A 215 9.26 7.58 11.48
CA ALA A 215 7.87 7.13 11.62
C ALA A 215 7.10 7.26 10.30
N ALA A 216 7.28 8.39 9.58
CA ALA A 216 6.66 8.61 8.28
C ALA A 216 7.21 7.64 7.20
N GLN A 217 8.53 7.45 7.15
CA GLN A 217 9.17 6.52 6.22
C GLN A 217 8.75 5.07 6.46
N LEU A 218 8.68 4.64 7.72
CA LEU A 218 8.23 3.29 8.09
C LEU A 218 6.79 3.06 7.68
N MET A 219 5.90 4.03 7.93
CA MET A 219 4.50 3.94 7.51
C MET A 219 4.37 3.86 5.99
N ALA A 220 5.06 4.73 5.25
CA ALA A 220 5.04 4.72 3.79
C ALA A 220 5.57 3.39 3.20
N ALA A 221 6.69 2.88 3.73
CA ALA A 221 7.25 1.60 3.32
C ALA A 221 6.32 0.42 3.64
N PHE A 222 5.65 0.45 4.79
CA PHE A 222 4.67 -0.58 5.17
C PHE A 222 3.47 -0.60 4.23
N ILE A 223 2.91 0.58 3.92
CA ILE A 223 1.79 0.68 2.97
C ILE A 223 2.24 0.23 1.58
N LYS A 224 3.46 0.58 1.15
CA LYS A 224 4.02 0.17 -0.14
C LYS A 224 4.09 -1.35 -0.29
N ASP A 225 4.46 -2.07 0.77
CA ASP A 225 4.49 -3.54 0.77
C ASP A 225 3.11 -4.20 0.62
N LYS A 226 2.03 -3.43 0.84
CA LYS A 226 0.63 -3.86 0.72
C LYS A 226 -0.09 -3.20 -0.45
N GLU A 227 0.62 -2.45 -1.28
CA GLU A 227 0.03 -1.58 -2.31
C GLU A 227 -0.91 -2.36 -3.23
N PHE A 228 -0.47 -3.52 -3.74
CA PHE A 228 -1.28 -4.33 -4.63
C PHE A 228 -2.61 -4.73 -3.98
N GLN A 229 -2.59 -5.28 -2.77
CA GLN A 229 -3.78 -5.72 -2.05
C GLN A 229 -4.72 -4.55 -1.73
N ILE A 230 -4.14 -3.40 -1.36
CA ILE A 230 -4.90 -2.19 -1.09
C ILE A 230 -5.61 -1.72 -2.37
N ARG A 231 -4.88 -1.59 -3.48
CA ARG A 231 -5.46 -1.13 -4.75
C ARG A 231 -6.54 -2.07 -5.27
N GLU A 232 -6.33 -3.39 -5.19
CA GLU A 232 -7.38 -4.37 -5.53
C GLU A 232 -8.64 -4.15 -4.69
N ALA A 233 -8.50 -3.91 -3.39
CA ALA A 233 -9.62 -3.65 -2.50
C ALA A 233 -10.31 -2.31 -2.82
N LEU A 234 -9.55 -1.24 -3.08
CA LEU A 234 -10.09 0.09 -3.42
C LEU A 234 -10.84 0.09 -4.76
N ARG A 235 -10.35 -0.65 -5.77
CA ARG A 235 -11.06 -0.85 -7.04
C ARG A 235 -12.42 -1.54 -6.88
N GLN A 236 -12.57 -2.35 -5.83
CA GLN A 236 -13.84 -2.98 -5.47
C GLN A 236 -14.67 -2.14 -4.48
N ASN A 237 -14.23 -0.92 -4.16
CA ASN A 237 -14.82 -0.04 -3.14
C ASN A 237 -14.90 -0.70 -1.74
N ARG A 238 -13.90 -1.53 -1.39
CA ARG A 238 -13.82 -2.32 -0.15
C ARG A 238 -12.80 -1.73 0.82
N LEU A 239 -13.19 -0.62 1.47
CA LEU A 239 -12.36 0.05 2.50
C LEU A 239 -12.03 -0.88 3.68
N ASP A 240 -12.94 -1.79 4.04
CA ASP A 240 -12.73 -2.83 5.05
C ASP A 240 -11.57 -3.77 4.71
N LYS A 241 -11.49 -4.21 3.44
CA LYS A 241 -10.39 -5.08 2.96
C LYS A 241 -9.08 -4.31 2.85
N ALA A 242 -9.11 -3.07 2.36
CA ALA A 242 -7.93 -2.21 2.29
C ALA A 242 -7.34 -1.98 3.70
N ARG A 243 -8.20 -1.70 4.69
CA ARG A 243 -7.78 -1.52 6.08
C ARG A 243 -7.24 -2.81 6.70
N ARG A 244 -7.88 -3.95 6.44
CA ARG A 244 -7.42 -5.27 6.91
C ARG A 244 -6.03 -5.62 6.38
N ALA A 245 -5.67 -5.18 5.18
CA ALA A 245 -4.32 -5.40 4.62
C ALA A 245 -3.22 -4.73 5.45
N ILE A 246 -3.55 -3.65 6.17
CA ILE A 246 -2.63 -2.92 7.05
C ILE A 246 -2.60 -3.52 8.46
N ASN A 247 -3.75 -3.61 9.12
CA ASN A 247 -3.82 -3.93 10.56
C ASN A 247 -4.04 -5.43 10.86
N GLY A 248 -4.21 -6.27 9.84
CA GLY A 248 -4.60 -7.69 10.00
C GLY A 248 -6.01 -7.89 10.56
N GLY A 249 -6.73 -6.82 10.88
CA GLY A 249 -8.07 -6.80 11.47
C GLY A 249 -8.82 -5.50 11.18
N LEU A 250 -9.95 -5.29 11.86
CA LEU A 250 -10.85 -4.15 11.64
C LEU A 250 -10.82 -3.10 12.76
N ASN A 251 -9.84 -3.17 13.66
CA ASN A 251 -9.68 -2.18 14.72
C ASN A 251 -9.46 -0.79 14.11
N GLY A 252 -10.26 0.18 14.58
CA GLY A 252 -10.27 1.55 14.06
C GLY A 252 -10.99 1.74 12.71
N LEU A 253 -11.69 0.74 12.17
CA LEU A 253 -12.32 0.81 10.84
C LEU A 253 -13.27 2.01 10.69
N ALA A 254 -14.13 2.29 11.67
CA ALA A 254 -15.07 3.41 11.58
C ALA A 254 -14.34 4.76 11.47
N ALA A 255 -13.26 4.96 12.24
CA ALA A 255 -12.45 6.17 12.17
C ALA A 255 -11.71 6.26 10.83
N PHE A 256 -11.18 5.14 10.35
CA PHE A 256 -10.55 5.01 9.04
C PHE A 256 -11.52 5.42 7.91
N GLU A 257 -12.69 4.78 7.82
CA GLU A 257 -13.66 5.03 6.75
C GLU A 257 -14.17 6.47 6.75
N LYS A 258 -14.45 7.01 7.94
CA LYS A 258 -14.88 8.40 8.10
C LYS A 258 -13.81 9.36 7.58
N ALA A 259 -12.55 9.17 7.94
CA ALA A 259 -11.45 10.00 7.45
C ALA A 259 -11.22 9.84 5.95
N TYR A 260 -11.23 8.61 5.44
CA TYR A 260 -11.04 8.35 4.01
C TYR A 260 -12.10 9.10 3.18
N ARG A 261 -13.38 8.98 3.56
CA ARG A 261 -14.49 9.65 2.87
C ARG A 261 -14.43 11.17 3.01
N ALA A 262 -14.09 11.69 4.20
CA ALA A 262 -13.92 13.12 4.42
C ALA A 262 -12.80 13.70 3.54
N GLY A 263 -11.66 12.99 3.48
CA GLY A 263 -10.53 13.37 2.63
C GLY A 263 -10.89 13.30 1.15
N ALA A 264 -11.60 12.25 0.72
CA ALA A 264 -12.07 12.13 -0.65
C ALA A 264 -12.95 13.32 -1.08
N ALA A 265 -13.72 13.92 -0.17
CA ALA A 265 -14.53 15.09 -0.50
C ALA A 265 -13.69 16.36 -0.77
N VAL A 266 -12.48 16.48 -0.23
CA VAL A 266 -11.71 17.75 -0.19
C VAL A 266 -10.33 17.70 -0.87
N ILE A 267 -9.74 16.51 -1.00
CA ILE A 267 -8.50 16.26 -1.75
C ILE A 267 -8.89 15.78 -3.14
N LYS A 268 -8.51 16.57 -4.15
CA LYS A 268 -8.77 16.33 -5.58
C LYS A 268 -7.44 16.22 -6.29
#